data_AF-C1BYG1-F1
#
_entry.id   AF-C1BYG1-F1
#
_cell.length_a   1.000
_cell.length_b   1.000
_cell.length_c   1.000
_cell.angle_alpha   90.00
_cell.angle_beta   90.00
_cell.angle_gamma   90.00
#
_symmetry.space_group_name_H-M   'P 1'
#
loop_
_entity.id
_entity.type
_entity.pdbx_description
1 polymer ?
#
loop_
_entity_poly.entity_id
_entity_poly.type
_entity_poly.pdbx_seq_one_letter_code
_entity_poly.pdbx_strand_id
1 'polypeptide(L)'
;MLAGVFRRHILKAHKGWHWGSTNPISCLSAAASSRVRASSVSFPPRTQYIHTTAVKQKKTQKSEPPPREFDLLRYDMRDLGKSPKPALYLGFSGLIPFISAPLAVALTETYLPEVAFAQVAYGASIVSFLGGARWGFALPESSPAKPDWINLGNSVVPSLLAWIAMLFSDSVTPAALMVIVGLGVSLHYDLSLLPTYPSWFKALRSILSVVAFLSLVATLMLKEVYPEKKIFSE
;
A
#
# COMPACT_ATOMS: atom_id res chain seq x y z
N MET A 1 3.69 40.77 -4.98
CA MET A 1 4.44 40.47 -6.23
C MET A 1 4.82 38.97 -6.34
N LEU A 2 3.95 38.04 -5.90
CA LEU A 2 4.21 36.59 -5.90
C LEU A 2 3.05 35.73 -6.46
N ALA A 3 2.00 36.34 -7.03
CA ALA A 3 0.91 35.62 -7.71
C ALA A 3 1.10 35.51 -9.24
N GLY A 4 2.12 36.18 -9.81
CA GLY A 4 2.29 36.33 -11.26
C GLY A 4 3.28 35.38 -11.94
N VAL A 5 4.00 34.55 -11.16
CA VAL A 5 5.02 33.62 -11.68
C VAL A 5 4.43 32.22 -11.94
N PHE A 6 3.50 31.77 -11.09
CA PHE A 6 2.85 30.45 -11.25
C PHE A 6 1.84 30.39 -12.41
N ARG A 7 1.22 31.51 -12.78
CA ARG A 7 0.23 31.56 -13.88
C ARG A 7 0.86 31.41 -15.28
N ARG A 8 2.16 31.71 -15.42
CA ARG A 8 2.84 31.69 -16.73
C ARG A 8 3.40 30.32 -17.13
N HIS A 9 3.58 29.39 -16.18
CA HIS A 9 4.05 28.04 -16.50
C HIS A 9 2.92 27.05 -16.84
N ILE A 10 1.69 27.30 -16.39
CA ILE A 10 0.53 26.42 -16.70
C ILE A 10 0.00 26.65 -18.13
N LEU A 11 0.18 27.83 -18.72
CA LEU A 11 -0.33 28.17 -20.06
C LEU A 11 0.57 27.75 -21.24
N LYS A 12 1.79 27.25 -20.98
CA LYS A 12 2.70 26.75 -22.03
C LYS A 12 2.64 25.24 -22.27
N ALA A 13 1.89 24.48 -21.46
CA ALA A 13 1.73 23.03 -21.61
C ALA A 13 0.56 22.61 -22.52
N HIS A 14 -0.20 23.55 -23.08
CA HIS A 14 -1.45 23.27 -23.81
C HIS A 14 -1.34 23.26 -25.35
N LYS A 15 -0.14 23.23 -25.93
CA LYS A 15 0.07 23.30 -27.39
C LYS A 15 1.02 22.23 -27.95
N GLY A 16 0.85 20.96 -27.57
CA GLY A 16 1.71 19.91 -28.11
C GLY A 16 1.24 18.47 -28.04
N TRP A 17 0.03 18.18 -27.56
CA TRP A 17 -0.46 16.80 -27.46
C TRP A 17 -1.60 16.54 -28.44
N HIS A 18 -1.24 16.24 -29.69
CA HIS A 18 -2.17 15.67 -30.67
C HIS A 18 -2.21 14.15 -30.46
N TRP A 19 -3.26 13.63 -29.83
CA TRP A 19 -3.59 12.21 -29.93
C TRP A 19 -4.25 11.99 -31.29
N GLY A 20 -3.64 11.14 -32.12
CA GLY A 20 -4.22 10.68 -33.37
C GLY A 20 -5.54 9.97 -33.09
N SER A 21 -6.62 10.55 -33.60
CA SER A 21 -7.94 9.96 -33.64
C SER A 21 -7.97 8.88 -34.73
N THR A 22 -8.20 7.64 -34.35
CA THR A 22 -8.77 6.62 -35.25
C THR A 22 -10.01 6.04 -34.59
N ASN A 23 -11.15 6.37 -35.17
CA ASN A 23 -12.51 6.02 -34.76
C ASN A 23 -12.75 4.50 -34.66
N PRO A 24 -13.64 4.03 -33.77
CA PRO A 24 -14.31 2.75 -33.90
C PRO A 24 -15.61 2.93 -34.68
N ILE A 25 -15.72 2.34 -35.88
CA ILE A 25 -16.99 2.28 -36.62
C ILE A 25 -17.24 0.84 -37.07
N SER A 26 -18.26 0.25 -36.43
CA SER A 26 -19.26 -0.71 -36.91
C SER A 26 -18.83 -1.94 -37.71
N CYS A 27 -19.25 -3.12 -37.22
CA CYS A 27 -19.84 -4.14 -38.09
C CYS A 27 -21.23 -4.52 -37.56
N LEU A 28 -22.19 -4.34 -38.45
CA LEU A 28 -23.62 -4.59 -38.31
C LEU A 28 -23.94 -6.09 -38.27
N SER A 29 -24.93 -6.41 -37.45
CA SER A 29 -26.10 -7.25 -37.74
C SER A 29 -25.98 -8.30 -38.85
N ALA A 30 -26.09 -9.57 -38.45
CA ALA A 30 -26.76 -10.59 -39.25
C ALA A 30 -27.79 -11.30 -38.36
N ALA A 31 -29.05 -10.90 -38.50
CA ALA A 31 -30.19 -11.65 -38.03
C ALA A 31 -30.37 -12.91 -38.89
N ALA A 32 -30.52 -14.08 -38.25
CA ALA A 32 -31.10 -15.25 -38.88
C ALA A 32 -32.10 -15.90 -37.92
N SER A 33 -33.32 -16.03 -38.44
CA SER A 33 -34.57 -16.41 -37.82
C SER A 33 -34.73 -17.93 -37.67
N SER A 34 -35.66 -18.30 -36.79
CA SER A 34 -36.29 -19.61 -36.58
C SER A 34 -35.50 -20.57 -35.66
N ARG A 35 -36.11 -21.26 -34.70
CA ARG A 35 -37.47 -21.81 -34.69
C ARG A 35 -37.89 -22.07 -33.23
N VAL A 36 -39.02 -21.49 -32.82
CA VAL A 36 -39.76 -21.86 -31.62
C VAL A 36 -40.23 -23.31 -31.76
N ARG A 37 -40.03 -24.14 -30.73
CA ARG A 37 -40.83 -25.34 -30.51
C ARG A 37 -41.30 -25.34 -29.06
N ALA A 38 -42.53 -24.88 -28.88
CA ALA A 38 -43.32 -25.13 -27.70
C ALA A 38 -43.70 -26.63 -27.67
N SER A 39 -43.62 -27.23 -26.50
CA SER A 39 -44.31 -28.49 -26.20
C SER A 39 -44.84 -28.37 -24.78
N SER A 40 -46.10 -28.75 -24.65
CA SER A 40 -47.06 -28.34 -23.66
C SER A 40 -47.43 -29.47 -22.71
N VAL A 41 -48.00 -29.10 -21.55
CA VAL A 41 -48.85 -29.90 -20.64
C VAL A 41 -48.09 -30.99 -19.84
N SER A 42 -48.26 -31.28 -18.53
CA SER A 42 -49.43 -31.20 -17.62
C SER A 42 -48.97 -31.40 -16.16
N PHE A 43 -49.60 -30.72 -15.19
CA PHE A 43 -49.80 -31.19 -13.78
C PHE A 43 -51.11 -32.02 -13.72
N PRO A 44 -51.57 -32.71 -12.62
CA PRO A 44 -51.15 -32.85 -11.19
C PRO A 44 -51.20 -34.37 -10.74
N PRO A 45 -51.42 -34.85 -9.46
CA PRO A 45 -51.53 -34.20 -8.15
C PRO A 45 -50.67 -34.80 -6.99
N ARG A 46 -50.46 -33.93 -5.98
CA ARG A 46 -50.48 -34.12 -4.52
C ARG A 46 -50.35 -35.55 -3.95
N THR A 47 -49.21 -35.85 -3.32
CA THR A 47 -49.17 -36.73 -2.14
C THR A 47 -48.24 -36.09 -1.09
N GLN A 48 -48.82 -35.64 0.02
CA GLN A 48 -48.08 -35.15 1.18
C GLN A 48 -47.59 -36.35 1.99
N TYR A 49 -46.29 -36.64 1.90
CA TYR A 49 -45.62 -37.52 2.86
C TYR A 49 -44.94 -36.64 3.90
N ILE A 50 -45.50 -36.63 5.11
CA ILE A 50 -44.86 -36.05 6.29
C ILE A 50 -43.70 -36.98 6.66
N HIS A 51 -42.49 -36.63 6.22
CA HIS A 51 -41.28 -37.20 6.79
C HIS A 51 -40.73 -36.22 7.83
N THR A 52 -40.99 -36.58 9.09
CA THR A 52 -40.28 -36.09 10.27
C THR A 52 -38.78 -36.25 10.03
N THR A 53 -38.12 -35.16 9.67
CA THR A 53 -36.65 -35.15 9.57
C THR A 53 -36.14 -34.63 10.90
N ALA A 54 -35.64 -35.56 11.72
CA ALA A 54 -34.99 -35.26 12.97
C ALA A 54 -33.94 -34.17 12.75
N VAL A 55 -34.06 -33.09 13.53
CA VAL A 55 -33.06 -32.04 13.68
C VAL A 55 -31.79 -32.71 14.21
N LYS A 56 -30.92 -33.14 13.28
CA LYS A 56 -29.54 -33.49 13.60
C LYS A 56 -28.82 -32.15 13.72
N GLN A 57 -28.78 -31.63 14.95
CA GLN A 57 -27.93 -30.51 15.31
C GLN A 57 -26.52 -30.82 14.81
N LYS A 58 -26.15 -30.21 13.70
CA LYS A 58 -24.78 -30.18 13.22
C LYS A 58 -24.04 -29.29 14.21
N LYS A 59 -23.57 -29.88 15.30
CA LYS A 59 -22.53 -29.33 16.17
C LYS A 59 -21.25 -29.31 15.34
N THR A 60 -21.17 -28.43 14.35
CA THR A 60 -19.92 -28.09 13.68
C THR A 60 -19.11 -27.33 14.71
N GLN A 61 -18.34 -28.11 15.46
CA GLN A 61 -17.04 -27.78 16.03
C GLN A 61 -16.58 -26.36 15.68
N LYS A 62 -16.71 -25.47 16.66
CA LYS A 62 -16.01 -24.20 16.69
C LYS A 62 -14.53 -24.55 16.58
N SER A 63 -13.95 -24.41 15.39
CA SER A 63 -12.51 -24.47 15.22
C SER A 63 -11.92 -23.40 16.13
N GLU A 64 -11.15 -23.81 17.14
CA GLU A 64 -10.29 -22.88 17.84
C GLU A 64 -9.47 -22.13 16.79
N PRO A 65 -9.41 -20.79 16.83
CA PRO A 65 -8.48 -20.07 15.98
C PRO A 65 -7.08 -20.61 16.30
N PRO A 66 -6.24 -20.97 15.29
CA PRO A 66 -4.87 -21.33 15.56
C PRO A 66 -4.21 -20.18 16.36
N PRO A 67 -3.27 -20.46 17.29
CA PRO A 67 -2.63 -19.45 18.13
C PRO A 67 -2.07 -18.32 17.26
N ARG A 68 -2.78 -17.18 17.21
CA ARG A 68 -2.64 -16.19 16.14
C ARG A 68 -1.58 -15.12 16.42
N GLU A 69 -0.91 -15.19 17.57
CA GLU A 69 0.05 -14.15 17.97
C GLU A 69 1.48 -14.41 17.50
N PHE A 70 1.90 -15.66 17.34
CA PHE A 70 3.27 -15.98 16.90
C PHE A 70 3.42 -16.21 15.39
N ASP A 71 2.33 -16.38 14.65
CA ASP A 71 2.37 -16.66 13.21
C ASP A 71 2.69 -15.41 12.36
N LEU A 72 2.48 -14.21 12.93
CA LEU A 72 2.83 -12.92 12.32
C LEU A 72 4.34 -12.65 12.35
N LEU A 73 5.03 -13.02 13.42
CA LEU A 73 6.51 -13.03 13.50
C LEU A 73 7.13 -14.24 12.80
N ARG A 74 6.31 -15.26 12.52
CA ARG A 74 6.62 -16.45 11.73
C ARG A 74 6.10 -16.35 10.30
N TYR A 75 5.82 -15.16 9.79
CA TYR A 75 5.87 -14.98 8.33
C TYR A 75 7.30 -15.32 7.92
N ASP A 76 7.42 -16.45 7.22
CA ASP A 76 8.66 -17.21 7.12
C ASP A 76 9.78 -16.30 6.59
N MET A 77 10.61 -15.73 7.48
CA MET A 77 11.78 -14.94 7.07
C MET A 77 12.71 -15.80 6.19
N ARG A 78 12.53 -17.13 6.22
CA ARG A 78 13.14 -18.11 5.33
C ARG A 78 12.66 -17.99 3.87
N ASP A 79 11.45 -17.49 3.65
CA ASP A 79 10.88 -17.24 2.31
C ASP A 79 11.43 -15.97 1.66
N LEU A 80 12.16 -15.12 2.40
CA LEU A 80 12.82 -13.95 1.81
C LEU A 80 13.77 -14.36 0.68
N GLY A 81 14.45 -15.50 0.82
CA GLY A 81 15.33 -16.06 -0.21
C GLY A 81 14.62 -16.48 -1.50
N LYS A 82 13.29 -16.64 -1.47
CA LYS A 82 12.46 -16.94 -2.65
C LYS A 82 12.05 -15.68 -3.41
N SER A 83 12.34 -14.50 -2.88
CA SER A 83 11.98 -13.23 -3.52
C SER A 83 12.68 -13.07 -4.87
N PRO A 84 12.03 -12.46 -5.87
CA PRO A 84 12.70 -12.06 -7.10
C PRO A 84 13.91 -11.17 -6.81
N LYS A 85 15.06 -11.46 -7.41
CA LYS A 85 16.30 -10.69 -7.19
C LYS A 85 16.11 -9.17 -7.35
N PRO A 86 15.37 -8.66 -8.36
CA PRO A 86 15.13 -7.22 -8.47
C PRO A 86 14.42 -6.62 -7.25
N ALA A 87 13.45 -7.34 -6.67
CA ALA A 87 12.72 -6.87 -5.50
C ALA A 87 13.63 -6.77 -4.28
N LEU A 88 14.55 -7.71 -4.10
CA LEU A 88 15.56 -7.67 -3.04
C LEU A 88 16.50 -6.49 -3.21
N TYR A 89 17.14 -6.36 -4.38
CA TYR A 89 18.11 -5.30 -4.61
C TYR A 89 17.48 -3.91 -4.49
N LEU A 90 16.34 -3.69 -5.13
CA LEU A 90 15.65 -2.41 -5.07
C LEU A 90 15.12 -2.13 -3.65
N GLY A 91 14.52 -3.12 -3.01
CA GLY A 91 13.99 -2.99 -1.65
C GLY A 91 15.07 -2.60 -0.64
N PHE A 92 16.17 -3.33 -0.60
CA PHE A 92 17.27 -3.04 0.32
C PHE A 92 18.04 -1.77 -0.06
N SER A 93 18.19 -1.45 -1.36
CA SER A 93 18.78 -0.15 -1.76
C SER A 93 17.94 1.03 -1.30
N GLY A 94 16.61 0.86 -1.19
CA GLY A 94 15.70 1.87 -0.66
C GLY A 94 15.95 2.19 0.82
N LEU A 95 16.71 1.38 1.56
CA LEU A 95 17.07 1.69 2.95
C LEU A 95 18.27 2.61 3.07
N ILE A 96 18.99 2.90 1.98
CA ILE A 96 20.20 3.72 2.03
C ILE A 96 19.92 5.10 2.63
N PRO A 97 18.92 5.89 2.16
CA PRO A 97 18.66 7.22 2.73
C PRO A 97 18.16 7.17 4.18
N PHE A 98 17.49 6.08 4.56
CA PHE A 98 17.02 5.86 5.93
C PHE A 98 18.19 5.68 6.89
N ILE A 99 19.17 4.84 6.54
CA ILE A 99 20.31 4.52 7.40
C ILE A 99 21.37 5.62 7.35
N SER A 100 21.55 6.29 6.21
CA SER A 100 22.60 7.30 6.04
C SER A 100 22.44 8.49 6.97
N ALA A 101 21.22 8.91 7.27
CA ALA A 101 20.97 10.06 8.14
C ALA A 101 21.44 9.87 9.60
N PRO A 102 20.96 8.85 10.35
CA PRO A 102 21.46 8.60 11.70
C PRO A 102 22.94 8.23 11.70
N LEU A 103 23.44 7.53 10.67
CA LEU A 103 24.86 7.22 10.54
C LEU A 103 25.71 8.51 10.38
N ALA A 104 25.26 9.46 9.55
CA ALA A 104 25.96 10.73 9.39
C ALA A 104 26.05 11.48 10.72
N VAL A 105 24.95 11.58 11.47
CA VAL A 105 24.93 12.23 12.80
C VAL A 105 25.83 11.52 13.79
N ALA A 106 25.84 10.18 13.79
CA ALA A 106 26.70 9.41 14.69
C ALA A 106 28.20 9.56 14.36
N LEU A 107 28.56 9.70 13.08
CA LEU A 107 29.95 9.86 12.65
C LEU A 107 30.47 11.29 12.84
N THR A 108 29.61 12.30 12.72
CA THR A 108 30.00 13.71 12.89
C THR A 108 29.79 14.22 14.31
N GLU A 109 29.13 13.43 15.17
CA GLU A 109 28.71 13.84 16.52
C GLU A 109 27.95 15.17 16.53
N THR A 110 27.26 15.47 15.42
CA THR A 110 26.57 16.74 15.20
C THR A 110 25.23 16.46 14.54
N TYR A 111 24.16 16.95 15.15
CA TYR A 111 22.82 16.84 14.58
C TYR A 111 22.64 17.89 13.47
N LEU A 112 22.31 17.41 12.27
CA LEU A 112 22.07 18.24 11.08
C LEU A 112 20.59 18.20 10.72
N PRO A 113 19.80 19.25 11.02
CA PRO A 113 18.36 19.27 10.77
C PRO A 113 17.98 19.01 9.31
N GLU A 114 18.80 19.47 8.37
CA GLU A 114 18.56 19.31 6.93
C GLU A 114 18.69 17.84 6.48
N VAL A 115 19.65 17.12 7.07
CA VAL A 115 19.83 15.68 6.81
C VAL A 115 18.67 14.88 7.41
N ALA A 116 18.24 15.23 8.62
CA ALA A 116 17.08 14.60 9.25
C ALA A 116 15.78 14.90 8.50
N PHE A 117 15.61 16.14 8.01
CA PHE A 117 14.49 16.49 7.13
C PHE A 117 14.52 15.70 5.82
N ALA A 118 15.69 15.54 5.18
CA ALA A 118 15.82 14.74 3.98
C ALA A 118 15.42 13.27 4.22
N GLN A 119 15.77 12.69 5.37
CA GLN A 119 15.35 11.35 5.78
C GLN A 119 13.82 11.26 5.91
N VAL A 120 13.20 12.25 6.56
CA VAL A 120 11.73 12.30 6.74
C VAL A 120 11.02 12.50 5.40
N ALA A 121 11.49 13.42 4.55
CA ALA A 121 10.91 13.65 3.23
C ALA A 121 11.01 12.41 2.34
N TYR A 122 12.15 11.71 2.40
CA TYR A 122 12.31 10.41 1.74
C TYR A 122 11.32 9.38 2.31
N GLY A 123 11.20 9.28 3.64
CA GLY A 123 10.24 8.37 4.27
C GLY A 123 8.79 8.65 3.90
N ALA A 124 8.39 9.92 3.84
CA ALA A 124 7.07 10.34 3.37
C ALA A 124 6.84 9.93 1.90
N SER A 125 7.84 10.08 1.03
CA SER A 125 7.75 9.62 -0.36
C SER A 125 7.52 8.11 -0.48
N ILE A 126 8.22 7.32 0.36
CA ILE A 126 8.05 5.86 0.41
C ILE A 126 6.65 5.51 0.90
N VAL A 127 6.20 6.09 2.02
CA VAL A 127 4.85 5.84 2.57
C VAL A 127 3.75 6.15 1.53
N SER A 128 3.88 7.24 0.78
CA SER A 128 2.97 7.58 -0.32
C SER A 128 3.01 6.53 -1.45
N PHE A 129 4.21 6.09 -1.85
CA PHE A 129 4.37 5.01 -2.82
C PHE A 129 3.72 3.69 -2.36
N LEU A 130 3.83 3.33 -1.07
CA LEU A 130 3.18 2.14 -0.52
C LEU A 130 1.65 2.19 -0.67
N GLY A 131 1.06 3.37 -0.43
CA GLY A 131 -0.36 3.60 -0.70
C GLY A 131 -0.70 3.33 -2.17
N GLY A 132 0.05 3.92 -3.10
CA GLY A 132 -0.16 3.75 -4.54
C GLY A 132 -0.04 2.31 -5.04
N ALA A 133 0.86 1.51 -4.46
CA ALA A 133 1.09 0.10 -4.86
C ALA A 133 -0.19 -0.76 -4.77
N ARG A 134 -1.11 -0.42 -3.85
CA ARG A 134 -2.37 -1.16 -3.66
C ARG A 134 -3.31 -1.04 -4.86
N TRP A 135 -3.27 0.07 -5.60
CA TRP A 135 -4.02 0.20 -6.86
C TRP A 135 -3.52 -0.81 -7.89
N GLY A 136 -2.20 -0.94 -8.03
CA GLY A 136 -1.58 -1.90 -8.94
C GLY A 136 -1.96 -3.35 -8.63
N PHE A 137 -2.16 -3.69 -7.34
CA PHE A 137 -2.62 -5.01 -6.94
C PHE A 137 -4.13 -5.22 -7.18
N ALA A 138 -4.98 -4.22 -6.97
CA ALA A 138 -6.44 -4.38 -7.02
C ALA A 138 -7.05 -4.26 -8.43
N LEU A 139 -6.33 -3.68 -9.40
CA LEU A 139 -6.85 -3.42 -10.75
C LEU A 139 -6.98 -4.66 -11.67
N PRO A 140 -6.07 -5.65 -11.65
CA PRO A 140 -6.20 -6.82 -12.52
C PRO A 140 -7.49 -7.60 -12.23
N GLU A 141 -8.22 -8.04 -13.26
CA GLU A 141 -9.47 -8.80 -13.11
C GLU A 141 -9.30 -10.11 -12.33
N SER A 142 -8.11 -10.72 -12.44
CA SER A 142 -7.73 -11.93 -11.73
C SER A 142 -7.23 -11.69 -10.30
N SER A 143 -7.20 -10.43 -9.84
CA SER A 143 -6.68 -10.12 -8.51
C SER A 143 -7.61 -10.64 -7.41
N PRO A 144 -7.06 -11.20 -6.32
CA PRO A 144 -7.86 -11.54 -5.15
C PRO A 144 -8.44 -10.30 -4.43
N ALA A 145 -7.86 -9.11 -4.63
CA ALA A 145 -8.40 -7.85 -4.12
C ALA A 145 -9.20 -7.14 -5.22
N LYS A 146 -10.43 -6.74 -4.90
CA LYS A 146 -11.29 -5.98 -5.82
C LYS A 146 -11.03 -4.49 -5.69
N PRO A 147 -11.24 -3.69 -6.76
CA PRO A 147 -11.16 -2.23 -6.71
C PRO A 147 -12.40 -1.63 -6.03
N ASP A 148 -12.65 -2.01 -4.78
CA ASP A 148 -13.75 -1.52 -3.95
C ASP A 148 -13.32 -0.36 -3.04
N TRP A 149 -14.30 0.29 -2.39
CA TRP A 149 -14.06 1.43 -1.50
C TRP A 149 -13.10 1.10 -0.34
N ILE A 150 -13.07 -0.15 0.13
CA ILE A 150 -12.19 -0.55 1.23
C ILE A 150 -10.75 -0.62 0.72
N ASN A 151 -10.49 -1.32 -0.39
CA ASN A 151 -9.14 -1.46 -0.92
C ASN A 151 -8.58 -0.14 -1.45
N LEU A 152 -9.39 0.62 -2.20
CA LEU A 152 -8.97 1.90 -2.75
C LEU A 152 -8.93 2.99 -1.66
N GLY A 153 -9.86 3.00 -0.71
CA GLY A 153 -9.81 3.95 0.41
C GLY A 153 -8.58 3.75 1.29
N ASN A 154 -8.26 2.51 1.65
CA ASN A 154 -7.07 2.19 2.46
C ASN A 154 -5.75 2.53 1.75
N SER A 155 -5.74 2.59 0.42
CA SER A 155 -4.56 3.01 -0.35
C SER A 155 -4.23 4.51 -0.16
N VAL A 156 -5.23 5.34 0.16
CA VAL A 156 -5.09 6.80 0.27
C VAL A 156 -4.55 7.18 1.65
N VAL A 157 -4.86 6.39 2.69
CA VAL A 157 -4.49 6.69 4.09
C VAL A 157 -2.97 6.88 4.25
N PRO A 158 -2.07 6.01 3.76
CA PRO A 158 -0.63 6.25 3.83
C PRO A 158 -0.21 7.56 3.15
N SER A 159 -0.76 7.86 1.98
CA SER A 159 -0.44 9.08 1.23
C SER A 159 -0.84 10.35 1.99
N LEU A 160 -1.97 10.33 2.69
CA LEU A 160 -2.40 11.43 3.56
C LEU A 160 -1.51 11.59 4.79
N LEU A 161 -1.07 10.49 5.40
CA LEU A 161 -0.12 10.54 6.52
C LEU A 161 1.23 11.11 6.07
N ALA A 162 1.71 10.72 4.90
CA ALA A 162 2.91 11.30 4.29
C ALA A 162 2.74 12.80 4.01
N TRP A 163 1.59 13.22 3.49
CA TRP A 163 1.30 14.64 3.27
C TRP A 163 1.28 15.43 4.58
N ILE A 164 0.64 14.91 5.64
CA ILE A 164 0.62 15.55 6.95
C ILE A 164 2.04 15.61 7.56
N ALA A 165 2.86 14.57 7.37
CA ALA A 165 4.26 14.61 7.80
C ALA A 165 5.01 15.80 7.17
N MET A 166 4.77 16.08 5.89
CA MET A 166 5.38 17.23 5.20
C MET A 166 4.80 18.57 5.64
N LEU A 167 3.56 18.63 6.13
CA LEU A 167 3.02 19.86 6.74
C LEU A 167 3.74 20.23 8.04
N PHE A 168 4.28 19.25 8.75
CA PHE A 168 5.12 19.46 9.94
C PHE A 168 6.59 19.75 9.61
N SER A 169 6.90 20.26 8.40
CA SER A 169 8.27 20.52 7.95
C SER A 169 9.12 21.40 8.88
N ASP A 170 8.49 22.27 9.68
CA ASP A 170 9.17 23.12 10.66
C ASP A 170 9.76 22.35 11.85
N SER A 171 9.31 21.11 12.08
CA SER A 171 9.78 20.29 13.20
C SER A 171 9.95 18.83 12.80
N VAL A 172 11.19 18.36 12.81
CA VAL A 172 11.55 16.99 12.40
C VAL A 172 10.87 15.93 13.27
N THR A 173 10.68 16.19 14.57
CA THR A 173 10.08 15.22 15.51
C THR A 173 8.66 14.81 15.13
N PRO A 174 7.64 15.71 15.06
CA PRO A 174 6.30 15.34 14.64
C PRO A 174 6.25 14.82 13.20
N ALA A 175 7.07 15.35 12.29
CA ALA A 175 7.14 14.86 10.92
C ALA A 175 7.62 13.40 10.86
N ALA A 176 8.69 13.04 11.59
CA ALA A 176 9.20 11.68 11.69
C ALA A 176 8.19 10.73 12.35
N LEU A 177 7.48 11.17 13.39
CA LEU A 177 6.42 10.38 14.03
C LEU A 177 5.29 10.07 13.04
N MET A 178 4.88 11.03 12.20
CA MET A 178 3.86 10.79 11.19
C MET A 178 4.33 9.80 10.11
N VAL A 179 5.62 9.84 9.72
CA VAL A 179 6.20 8.82 8.83
C VAL A 179 6.20 7.44 9.50
N ILE A 180 6.58 7.35 10.78
CA ILE A 180 6.55 6.10 11.56
C ILE A 180 5.13 5.51 11.59
N VAL A 181 4.12 6.33 11.86
CA VAL A 181 2.71 5.91 11.83
C VAL A 181 2.32 5.45 10.43
N GLY A 182 2.71 6.20 9.39
CA GLY A 182 2.47 5.83 7.99
C GLY A 182 3.10 4.49 7.59
N LEU A 183 4.33 4.22 8.02
CA LEU A 183 5.01 2.94 7.81
C LEU A 183 4.27 1.80 8.53
N GLY A 184 3.85 2.03 9.78
CA GLY A 184 3.08 1.06 10.57
C GLY A 184 1.73 0.73 9.95
N VAL A 185 0.97 1.75 9.53
CA VAL A 185 -0.32 1.59 8.85
C VAL A 185 -0.15 0.83 7.53
N SER A 186 0.85 1.20 6.73
CA SER A 186 1.13 0.54 5.44
C SER A 186 1.49 -0.94 5.66
N LEU A 187 2.37 -1.24 6.62
CA LEU A 187 2.74 -2.61 6.96
C LEU A 187 1.53 -3.40 7.48
N HIS A 188 0.71 -2.79 8.34
CA HIS A 188 -0.51 -3.43 8.83
C HIS A 188 -1.44 -3.79 7.67
N TYR A 189 -1.68 -2.89 6.73
CA TYR A 189 -2.54 -3.13 5.57
C TYR A 189 -2.01 -4.24 4.65
N ASP A 190 -0.70 -4.33 4.46
CA ASP A 190 -0.07 -5.39 3.67
C ASP A 190 -0.18 -6.76 4.35
N LEU A 191 -0.10 -6.82 5.69
CA LEU A 191 -0.14 -8.07 6.45
C LEU A 191 -1.57 -8.54 6.77
N SER A 192 -2.48 -7.63 7.11
CA SER A 192 -3.82 -7.95 7.63
C SER A 192 -4.91 -7.93 6.55
N LEU A 193 -4.86 -6.95 5.64
CA LEU A 193 -5.92 -6.74 4.65
C LEU A 193 -5.65 -7.46 3.32
N LEU A 194 -4.44 -7.98 3.12
CA LEU A 194 -4.03 -8.68 1.91
C LEU A 194 -3.36 -10.02 2.26
N PRO A 195 -4.11 -10.97 2.86
CA PRO A 195 -3.57 -12.29 3.20
C PRO A 195 -3.06 -13.05 1.97
N THR A 196 -3.53 -12.69 0.77
CA THR A 196 -3.14 -13.26 -0.52
C THR A 196 -1.80 -12.77 -1.07
N TYR A 197 -1.15 -11.79 -0.44
CA TYR A 197 0.23 -11.46 -0.80
C TYR A 197 1.17 -12.64 -0.60
N PRO A 198 2.11 -12.88 -1.53
CA PRO A 198 3.14 -13.90 -1.36
C PRO A 198 3.90 -13.70 -0.04
N SER A 199 4.21 -14.79 0.65
CA SER A 199 4.94 -14.76 1.92
C SER A 199 6.27 -14.01 1.82
N TRP A 200 7.01 -14.19 0.72
CA TRP A 200 8.27 -13.48 0.46
C TRP A 200 8.10 -11.95 0.44
N PHE A 201 6.97 -11.45 -0.10
CA PHE A 201 6.70 -10.01 -0.18
C PHE A 201 6.39 -9.46 1.21
N LYS A 202 5.58 -10.18 1.99
CA LYS A 202 5.28 -9.81 3.38
C LYS A 202 6.54 -9.79 4.24
N ALA A 203 7.40 -10.81 4.14
CA ALA A 203 8.67 -10.87 4.85
C ALA A 203 9.59 -9.70 4.46
N LEU A 204 9.73 -9.43 3.16
CA LEU A 204 10.49 -8.28 2.66
C LEU A 204 9.93 -6.97 3.24
N ARG A 205 8.62 -6.75 3.16
CA ARG A 205 7.99 -5.53 3.70
C ARG A 205 8.17 -5.37 5.19
N SER A 206 8.05 -6.44 5.97
CA SER A 206 8.31 -6.40 7.40
C SER A 206 9.75 -5.95 7.70
N ILE A 207 10.75 -6.53 7.04
CA ILE A 207 12.17 -6.16 7.27
C ILE A 207 12.42 -4.70 6.88
N LEU A 208 12.01 -4.29 5.68
CA LEU A 208 12.23 -2.93 5.21
C LEU A 208 11.58 -1.90 6.14
N SER A 209 10.33 -2.14 6.57
CA SER A 209 9.61 -1.24 7.47
C SER A 209 10.23 -1.20 8.86
N VAL A 210 10.71 -2.32 9.41
CA VAL A 210 11.40 -2.35 10.71
C VAL A 210 12.72 -1.58 10.65
N VAL A 211 13.53 -1.77 9.62
CA VAL A 211 14.80 -1.04 9.50
C VAL A 211 14.56 0.46 9.31
N ALA A 212 13.59 0.83 8.47
CA ALA A 212 13.19 2.23 8.30
C ALA A 212 12.69 2.85 9.63
N PHE A 213 11.84 2.15 10.36
CA PHE A 213 11.36 2.57 11.68
C PHE A 213 12.52 2.80 12.66
N LEU A 214 13.41 1.81 12.81
CA LEU A 214 14.55 1.91 13.72
C LEU A 214 15.49 3.05 13.34
N SER A 215 15.68 3.30 12.04
CA SER A 215 16.51 4.40 11.56
C SER A 215 15.93 5.77 11.91
N LEU A 216 14.60 5.94 11.83
CA LEU A 216 13.92 7.19 12.21
C LEU A 216 13.99 7.40 13.73
N VAL A 217 13.76 6.34 14.50
CA VAL A 217 13.93 6.38 15.97
C VAL A 217 15.36 6.74 16.35
N ALA A 218 16.36 6.15 15.69
CA ALA A 218 17.77 6.46 15.93
C ALA A 218 18.06 7.96 15.67
N THR A 219 17.58 8.52 14.57
CA THR A 219 17.73 9.97 14.29
C THR A 219 17.09 10.82 15.39
N LEU A 220 15.90 10.45 15.88
CA LEU A 220 15.24 11.16 16.97
C LEU A 220 15.99 11.06 18.29
N MET A 221 16.60 9.92 18.60
CA MET A 221 17.43 9.76 19.80
C MET A 221 18.72 10.58 19.69
N LEU A 222 19.38 10.54 18.53
CA LEU A 222 20.64 11.26 18.28
C LEU A 222 20.47 12.79 18.34
N LYS A 223 19.30 13.29 17.91
CA LYS A 223 18.92 14.70 18.05
C LYS A 223 19.00 15.20 19.49
N GLU A 224 18.64 14.36 20.46
CA GLU A 224 18.62 14.75 21.89
C GLU A 224 20.01 14.60 22.54
N VAL A 225 20.94 13.88 21.91
CA VAL A 225 22.29 13.62 22.43
C VAL A 225 23.31 14.62 21.89
N TYR A 226 23.23 14.97 20.60
CA TYR A 226 24.26 15.76 19.91
C TYR A 226 23.83 17.21 19.66
N PRO A 227 24.79 18.17 19.66
CA PRO A 227 24.48 19.56 19.39
C PRO A 227 23.99 19.77 17.96
N GLU A 228 23.05 20.71 17.79
CA GLU A 228 22.49 21.07 16.50
C GLU A 228 23.41 22.04 15.74
N LYS A 229 23.64 21.76 14.45
CA LYS A 229 24.31 22.67 13.51
C LYS A 229 23.49 22.78 12.22
N LYS A 230 23.12 24.00 11.85
CA LYS A 230 22.43 24.30 10.59
C LYS A 230 23.44 24.55 9.48
N ILE A 231 23.20 23.96 8.30
CA ILE A 231 24.10 24.06 7.15
C ILE A 231 23.85 25.38 6.39
N PHE A 232 22.60 25.86 6.35
CA PHE A 232 22.20 27.01 5.52
C PHE A 232 21.94 28.30 6.31
N SER A 233 22.69 28.56 7.39
CA SER A 233 22.50 29.74 8.25
C SER A 233 23.62 30.79 8.16
N GLU A 234 24.38 30.82 7.05
CA GLU A 234 25.30 31.93 6.72
C GLU A 234 24.61 33.02 5.89
#